data_AF-A0A2T9YDN0-F1
#
_entry.id   AF-A0A2T9YDN0-F1
#
_cell.length_a   1.000
_cell.length_b   1.000
_cell.length_c   1.000
_cell.angle_alpha   90.00
_cell.angle_beta   90.00
_cell.angle_gamma   90.00
#
_symmetry.space_group_name_H-M   'P 1'
#
loop_
_entity.id
_entity.type
_entity.pdbx_description
1 polymer ?
#
loop_
_entity_poly.entity_id
_entity_poly.type
_entity_poly.pdbx_seq_one_letter_code
_entity_poly.pdbx_strand_id
1 'polypeptide(L)'
;MDPSTSAFLSTLIINSIFFVLFLILFSIFQPFNRSLYFPKTVTENPILAPKIPRRYLFGWIFDVWELKHDDFIQYSGPDGLIFLYFIKQNFYIFLIVTIFGVSVLLPLNVTDSNIVGGLNKTTISNVARGSLRLWAHSVFTFFFS
;
A
#
# COMPACT_ATOMS: atom_id res chain seq x y z
N MET A 1 -18.11 10.98 19.72
CA MET A 1 -17.46 10.62 18.45
C MET A 1 -18.54 10.42 17.41
N ASP A 2 -18.39 10.99 16.21
CA ASP A 2 -19.33 10.79 15.12
C ASP A 2 -19.36 9.29 14.70
N PRO A 3 -20.52 8.71 14.37
CA PRO A 3 -20.63 7.29 14.02
C PRO A 3 -19.69 6.85 12.89
N SER A 4 -19.40 7.73 11.92
CA SER A 4 -18.46 7.47 10.84
C SER A 4 -17.02 7.32 11.34
N THR A 5 -16.60 8.13 12.31
CA THR A 5 -15.25 8.08 12.87
C THR A 5 -15.04 6.85 13.74
N SER A 6 -16.03 6.46 14.55
CA SER A 6 -15.93 5.27 15.39
C SER A 6 -15.97 3.99 14.56
N ALA A 7 -16.81 3.93 13.52
CA ALA A 7 -16.82 2.80 12.58
C ALA A 7 -15.46 2.65 11.88
N PHE A 8 -14.92 3.75 11.33
CA PHE A 8 -13.61 3.75 10.69
C PHE A 8 -12.50 3.29 11.63
N LEU A 9 -12.43 3.85 12.85
CA LEU A 9 -11.42 3.47 13.84
C LEU A 9 -11.53 2.01 14.26
N SER A 10 -12.75 1.51 14.47
CA SER A 10 -12.99 0.10 14.81
C SER A 10 -12.47 -0.83 13.71
N THR A 11 -12.83 -0.57 12.45
CA THR A 11 -12.36 -1.35 11.31
C THR A 11 -10.85 -1.24 11.13
N LEU A 12 -10.26 -0.05 11.32
CA LEU A 12 -8.82 0.15 11.22
C LEU A 12 -8.05 -0.67 12.28
N ILE A 13 -8.50 -0.62 13.53
CA ILE A 13 -7.87 -1.33 14.65
C ILE A 13 -7.97 -2.84 14.42
N ILE A 14 -9.17 -3.36 14.13
CA ILE A 14 -9.39 -4.80 13.93
C ILE A 14 -8.53 -5.32 12.77
N ASN A 15 -8.54 -4.65 11.63
CA ASN A 15 -7.73 -5.06 10.48
C ASN A 15 -6.22 -4.97 10.77
N SER A 16 -5.79 -3.93 11.50
CA SER A 16 -4.38 -3.79 11.89
C SER A 16 -3.93 -4.92 12.83
N ILE A 17 -4.80 -5.36 13.75
CA ILE A 17 -4.50 -6.50 14.63
C ILE A 17 -4.31 -7.77 13.81
N PHE A 18 -5.24 -8.08 12.90
CA PHE A 18 -5.11 -9.25 12.03
C PHE A 18 -3.87 -9.17 11.14
N PHE A 19 -3.57 -8.00 10.58
CA PHE A 19 -2.37 -7.79 9.78
C PHE A 19 -1.09 -8.09 10.58
N VAL A 20 -0.95 -7.53 11.78
CA VAL A 20 0.22 -7.77 12.65
C VAL A 20 0.28 -9.24 13.09
N LEU A 21 -0.85 -9.84 13.44
CA LEU A 21 -0.92 -11.26 13.81
C LEU A 21 -0.44 -12.15 12.67
N PHE A 22 -0.94 -11.93 11.44
CA PHE A 22 -0.51 -12.71 10.27
C PHE A 22 0.96 -12.45 9.92
N LEU A 23 1.46 -11.23 10.06
CA LEU A 23 2.88 -10.93 9.85
C LEU A 23 3.78 -11.66 10.85
N ILE A 24 3.39 -11.72 12.12
CA ILE A 24 4.13 -12.46 13.16
C ILE A 24 4.06 -13.96 12.87
N LEU A 25 2.86 -14.48 12.58
CA LEU A 25 2.67 -15.89 12.25
C LEU A 25 3.51 -16.29 11.04
N PHE A 26 3.47 -15.50 9.96
CA PHE A 26 4.29 -15.70 8.78
C PHE A 26 5.78 -15.67 9.12
N SER A 27 6.24 -14.68 9.89
CA SER A 27 7.65 -14.56 10.28
C SER A 27 8.15 -15.73 11.13
N ILE A 28 7.27 -16.41 11.88
CA ILE A 28 7.59 -17.62 12.66
C ILE A 28 7.52 -18.88 11.79
N PHE A 29 6.52 -19.00 10.91
CA PHE A 29 6.30 -20.21 10.10
C PHE A 29 7.27 -20.33 8.93
N GLN A 30 7.66 -19.20 8.32
CA GLN A 30 8.60 -19.13 7.20
C GLN A 30 9.95 -19.84 7.48
N PRO A 31 10.64 -19.66 8.63
CA PRO A 31 11.89 -20.36 8.91
C PRO A 31 11.69 -21.85 9.24
N PHE A 32 10.53 -22.25 9.77
CA PHE A 32 10.23 -23.65 10.09
C PHE A 32 9.99 -24.50 8.84
N ASN A 33 9.25 -23.99 7.85
CA ASN A 33 8.83 -24.76 6.67
C ASN A 33 9.46 -24.28 5.36
N ARG A 34 10.80 -24.15 5.31
CA ARG A 34 11.51 -23.61 4.12
C ARG A 34 11.21 -24.33 2.80
N SER A 35 10.99 -25.64 2.82
CA SER A 35 10.65 -26.42 1.62
C SER A 35 9.36 -25.95 0.94
N LEU A 36 8.37 -25.53 1.73
CA LEU A 36 7.07 -25.07 1.22
C LEU A 36 7.11 -23.59 0.79
N TYR A 37 7.84 -22.75 1.52
CA TYR A 37 7.91 -21.31 1.25
C TYR A 37 9.00 -20.91 0.23
N PHE A 38 10.02 -21.75 0.02
CA PHE A 38 11.12 -21.50 -0.91
C PHE A 38 11.33 -22.64 -1.92
N PRO A 39 10.29 -23.09 -2.66
CA PRO A 39 10.45 -24.20 -3.60
C PRO A 39 11.47 -23.85 -4.70
N LYS A 40 11.54 -22.57 -5.09
CA LYS A 40 12.49 -22.05 -6.09
C LYS A 40 13.97 -22.10 -5.64
N THR A 41 14.24 -22.28 -4.34
CA THR A 41 15.62 -22.46 -3.84
C THR A 41 16.15 -23.88 -4.05
N VAL A 42 15.25 -24.85 -4.29
CA VAL A 42 15.60 -26.23 -4.62
C VAL A 42 15.63 -26.35 -6.15
N THR A 43 16.61 -25.72 -6.77
CA THR A 43 16.86 -25.81 -8.22
C THR A 43 18.11 -26.67 -8.45
N GLU A 44 18.12 -27.52 -9.49
CA GLU A 44 19.28 -28.39 -9.82
C GLU A 44 20.56 -27.59 -10.13
N ASN A 45 20.42 -26.34 -10.59
CA ASN A 45 21.51 -25.43 -10.85
C ASN A 45 21.73 -24.49 -9.65
N PRO A 46 22.77 -24.72 -8.81
CA PRO A 46 23.02 -23.92 -7.60
C PRO A 46 23.38 -22.46 -7.90
N ILE A 47 23.78 -22.14 -9.13
CA ILE A 47 24.09 -20.79 -9.60
C ILE A 47 22.80 -19.95 -9.80
N LEU A 48 21.66 -20.60 -10.06
CA LEU A 48 20.37 -19.95 -10.30
C LEU A 48 19.50 -19.86 -9.04
N ALA A 49 19.93 -20.44 -7.92
CA ALA A 49 19.14 -20.51 -6.70
C ALA A 49 19.07 -19.13 -6.00
N PRO A 50 17.86 -18.65 -5.64
CA PRO A 50 17.71 -17.44 -4.84
C PRO A 50 18.42 -17.54 -3.49
N LYS A 51 19.02 -16.44 -3.03
CA LYS A 51 19.62 -16.37 -1.69
C LYS A 51 18.56 -16.69 -0.63
N ILE A 52 18.91 -17.59 0.28
CA ILE A 52 17.99 -17.99 1.35
C ILE A 52 17.91 -16.84 2.36
N PRO A 53 16.70 -16.36 2.73
CA PRO A 53 16.58 -15.25 3.65
C PRO A 53 17.18 -15.55 5.02
N ARG A 54 17.65 -14.49 5.68
CA ARG A 54 18.27 -14.51 7.01
C ARG A 54 17.30 -15.09 8.03
N ARG A 55 17.84 -15.81 9.02
CA ARG A 55 17.05 -16.68 9.93
C ARG A 55 16.34 -15.92 11.07
N TYR A 56 16.46 -14.60 11.16
CA TYR A 56 15.83 -13.81 12.23
C TYR A 56 14.41 -13.36 11.86
N LEU A 57 13.56 -13.11 12.86
CA LEU A 57 12.20 -12.60 12.68
C LEU A 57 12.26 -11.28 11.89
N PHE A 58 11.42 -11.15 10.86
CA PHE A 58 11.42 -10.03 9.91
C PHE A 58 12.68 -9.86 9.03
N GLY A 59 13.66 -10.77 9.08
CA GLY A 59 14.85 -10.68 8.23
C GLY A 59 14.55 -10.74 6.73
N TRP A 60 13.48 -11.44 6.38
CA TRP A 60 12.97 -11.50 5.02
C TRP A 60 12.61 -10.12 4.44
N ILE A 61 12.22 -9.14 5.25
CA ILE A 61 11.89 -7.79 4.78
C ILE A 61 13.17 -7.12 4.26
N PHE A 62 14.26 -7.20 5.03
CA PHE A 62 15.55 -6.66 4.62
C PHE A 62 16.09 -7.38 3.39
N ASP A 63 15.94 -8.70 3.32
CA ASP A 63 16.40 -9.48 2.17
C ASP A 63 15.63 -9.15 0.88
N VAL A 64 14.33 -8.86 0.98
CA VAL A 64 13.53 -8.37 -0.15
C VAL A 64 13.95 -6.97 -0.58
N TRP A 65 14.32 -6.11 0.36
CA TRP A 65 14.76 -4.75 0.05
C TRP A 65 16.19 -4.70 -0.52
N GLU A 66 17.09 -5.57 -0.05
CA GLU A 66 18.47 -5.67 -0.54
C GLU A 66 18.57 -6.34 -1.93
N LEU A 67 17.49 -6.96 -2.39
CA LEU A 67 17.46 -7.70 -3.65
C LEU A 67 17.74 -6.78 -4.85
N LYS A 68 18.82 -7.09 -5.59
CA LYS A 68 19.20 -6.35 -6.79
C LYS A 68 18.27 -6.67 -7.96
N HIS A 69 18.15 -5.73 -8.89
CA HIS A 69 17.32 -5.91 -10.09
C HIS A 69 17.78 -7.09 -10.96
N ASP A 70 19.08 -7.24 -11.16
CA ASP A 70 19.64 -8.34 -11.98
C ASP A 70 19.32 -9.71 -11.38
N ASP A 71 19.46 -9.83 -10.05
CA ASP A 71 19.10 -11.02 -9.29
C ASP A 71 17.59 -11.30 -9.39
N PHE A 72 16.75 -10.26 -9.34
CA PHE A 72 15.30 -10.40 -9.46
C PHE A 72 14.87 -10.97 -10.82
N ILE A 73 15.48 -10.51 -11.91
CA ILE A 73 15.22 -11.02 -13.28
C ILE A 73 15.51 -12.52 -13.35
N GLN A 74 16.63 -12.93 -12.77
CA GLN A 74 17.06 -14.33 -12.76
C GLN A 74 16.08 -15.23 -11.99
N TYR A 75 15.45 -14.74 -10.92
CA TYR A 75 14.58 -15.53 -10.04
C TYR A 75 13.09 -15.54 -10.44
N SER A 76 12.58 -14.42 -10.97
CA SER A 76 11.16 -14.24 -11.29
C SER A 76 10.84 -14.33 -12.79
N GLY A 77 11.87 -14.32 -13.64
CA GLY A 77 11.71 -14.21 -15.08
C GLY A 77 11.14 -12.86 -15.53
N PRO A 78 10.94 -12.68 -16.85
CA PRO A 78 10.51 -11.40 -17.42
C PRO A 78 9.11 -10.97 -16.96
N ASP A 79 8.17 -11.91 -16.83
CA ASP A 79 6.78 -11.61 -16.46
C ASP A 79 6.65 -11.10 -15.02
N GLY A 80 7.33 -11.76 -14.07
CA GLY A 80 7.36 -11.31 -12.67
C GLY A 80 8.02 -9.94 -12.50
N LEU A 81 8.98 -9.60 -13.37
CA LEU A 81 9.55 -8.24 -13.42
C LEU A 81 8.53 -7.22 -13.88
N ILE A 82 7.85 -7.46 -14.99
CA ILE A 82 6.85 -6.53 -15.51
C ILE A 82 5.74 -6.30 -14.48
N PHE A 83 5.31 -7.36 -13.77
CA PHE A 83 4.32 -7.25 -12.70
C PHE A 83 4.80 -6.35 -11.54
N LEU A 84 6.03 -6.52 -11.03
CA LEU A 84 6.55 -5.65 -9.98
C LEU A 84 6.75 -4.20 -10.46
N TYR A 85 7.21 -4.01 -11.70
CA TYR A 85 7.33 -2.68 -12.28
C TYR A 85 5.97 -2.00 -12.40
N PHE A 86 4.94 -2.74 -12.77
CA PHE A 86 3.57 -2.26 -12.79
C PHE A 86 3.13 -1.82 -11.38
N ILE A 87 3.30 -2.66 -10.34
CA ILE A 87 2.95 -2.29 -8.97
C ILE A 87 3.73 -1.04 -8.51
N LYS A 88 5.03 -1.00 -8.77
CA LYS A 88 5.90 0.14 -8.42
C LYS A 88 5.42 1.43 -9.11
N GLN A 89 5.07 1.35 -10.39
CA GLN A 89 4.56 2.49 -11.14
C GLN A 89 3.22 2.97 -10.58
N ASN A 90 2.30 2.06 -10.28
CA ASN A 90 1.03 2.39 -9.64
C ASN A 90 1.26 3.09 -8.29
N PHE A 91 2.19 2.58 -7.48
CA PHE A 91 2.54 3.19 -6.20
C PHE A 91 3.01 4.65 -6.36
N TYR A 92 3.88 4.93 -7.33
CA TYR A 92 4.30 6.32 -7.59
C TYR A 92 3.14 7.22 -8.02
N ILE A 93 2.26 6.74 -8.91
CA ILE A 93 1.08 7.51 -9.35
C ILE A 93 0.17 7.81 -8.16
N PHE A 94 -0.18 6.80 -7.35
CA PHE A 94 -1.01 6.99 -6.16
C PHE A 94 -0.35 7.91 -5.12
N LEU A 95 0.96 7.84 -4.95
CA LEU A 95 1.71 8.71 -4.04
C LEU A 95 1.61 10.17 -4.48
N ILE A 96 1.81 10.46 -5.76
CA ILE A 96 1.67 11.81 -6.32
C ILE A 96 0.23 12.30 -6.12
N VAL A 97 -0.77 11.52 -6.54
CA VAL A 97 -2.20 11.86 -6.37
C VAL A 97 -2.53 12.13 -4.90
N THR A 98 -2.00 11.32 -3.98
CA THR A 98 -2.23 11.48 -2.54
C THR A 98 -1.65 12.78 -2.02
N ILE A 99 -0.41 13.15 -2.41
CA ILE A 99 0.21 14.42 -2.00
C ILE A 99 -0.65 15.59 -2.45
N PHE A 100 -1.02 15.65 -3.74
CA PHE A 100 -1.85 16.74 -4.25
C PHE A 100 -3.25 16.74 -3.64
N GLY A 101 -3.87 15.57 -3.45
CA GLY A 101 -5.19 15.43 -2.83
C GLY A 101 -5.20 15.92 -1.38
N VAL A 102 -4.18 15.56 -0.59
CA VAL A 102 -4.03 16.00 0.80
C VAL A 102 -3.68 17.49 0.89
N SER A 103 -2.82 18.01 0.01
CA SER A 103 -2.42 19.42 0.03
C SER A 103 -3.48 20.39 -0.50
N VAL A 104 -4.32 19.97 -1.44
CA VAL A 104 -5.29 20.86 -2.11
C VAL A 104 -6.73 20.49 -1.79
N LEU A 105 -7.15 19.25 -2.09
CA LEU A 105 -8.57 18.87 -1.96
C LEU A 105 -9.02 18.75 -0.51
N LEU A 106 -8.17 18.21 0.36
CA LEU A 106 -8.50 18.01 1.77
C LEU A 106 -8.77 19.33 2.52
N PRO A 107 -7.92 20.37 2.47
CA PRO A 107 -8.25 21.66 3.08
C PRO A 107 -9.46 22.32 2.43
N LEU A 108 -9.62 22.23 1.10
CA LEU A 108 -10.80 22.77 0.41
C LEU A 108 -12.11 22.18 0.92
N ASN A 109 -12.15 20.86 1.16
CA ASN A 109 -13.32 20.17 1.68
C ASN A 109 -13.61 20.54 3.14
N VAL A 110 -12.58 20.64 3.99
CA VAL A 110 -12.73 20.94 5.42
C VAL A 110 -13.18 22.38 5.70
N THR A 111 -12.77 23.35 4.88
CA THR A 111 -13.02 24.78 5.11
C THR A 111 -14.38 25.28 4.59
N ASP A 112 -15.24 24.44 3.98
CA ASP A 112 -16.48 24.94 3.36
C ASP A 112 -17.64 25.09 4.34
N SER A 113 -18.24 23.97 4.76
CA SER A 113 -19.35 24.00 5.68
C SER A 113 -19.02 23.17 6.92
N ASN A 114 -19.34 23.62 8.13
CA ASN A 114 -19.20 22.79 9.34
C ASN A 114 -20.46 21.96 9.60
N ILE A 115 -21.24 21.67 8.56
CA ILE A 115 -22.57 21.07 8.65
C ILE A 115 -22.47 19.57 8.99
N VAL A 116 -21.46 18.89 8.46
CA VAL A 116 -21.30 17.45 8.65
C VAL A 116 -20.21 17.18 9.69
N GLY A 117 -20.44 16.24 10.60
CA GLY A 117 -19.46 15.80 11.60
C GLY A 117 -18.47 14.75 11.07
N GLY A 118 -17.35 14.59 11.78
CA GLY A 118 -16.45 13.46 11.62
C GLY A 118 -15.74 13.37 10.27
N LEU A 119 -15.52 12.13 9.80
CA LEU A 119 -14.78 11.85 8.57
C LEU A 119 -15.48 12.41 7.32
N ASN A 120 -16.78 12.66 7.37
CA ASN A 120 -17.51 13.21 6.24
C ASN A 120 -17.07 14.65 5.89
N LYS A 121 -16.44 15.38 6.83
CA LYS A 121 -15.85 16.71 6.59
C LYS A 121 -14.76 16.71 5.53
N THR A 122 -14.04 15.61 5.35
CA THR A 122 -12.94 15.52 4.37
C THR A 122 -13.45 15.16 2.97
N THR A 123 -14.75 14.95 2.81
CA THR A 123 -15.36 14.53 1.55
C THR A 123 -16.10 15.66 0.86
N ILE A 124 -16.41 15.48 -0.43
CA ILE A 124 -17.21 16.43 -1.22
C ILE A 124 -18.61 16.67 -0.65
N SER A 125 -19.11 15.78 0.22
CA SER A 125 -20.38 15.94 0.94
C SER A 125 -20.41 17.19 1.81
N ASN A 126 -19.24 17.67 2.24
CA ASN A 126 -19.10 18.87 3.06
C ASN A 126 -19.10 20.18 2.24
N VAL A 127 -19.05 20.08 0.90
CA VAL A 127 -18.99 21.23 -0.02
C VAL A 127 -20.40 21.62 -0.43
N ALA A 128 -20.72 22.93 -0.37
CA ALA A 128 -22.06 23.42 -0.70
C ALA A 128 -22.39 23.21 -2.19
N ARG A 129 -23.65 22.86 -2.49
CA ARG A 129 -24.12 22.71 -3.88
C ARG A 129 -24.03 24.04 -4.61
N GLY A 130 -23.41 24.05 -5.79
CA GLY A 130 -23.16 25.26 -6.58
C GLY A 130 -21.91 26.07 -6.18
N SER A 131 -21.13 25.59 -5.21
CA SER A 131 -19.88 26.23 -4.80
C SER A 131 -18.82 26.14 -5.90
N LEU A 132 -18.08 27.24 -6.10
CA LEU A 132 -16.90 27.28 -6.97
C LEU A 132 -15.83 26.25 -6.58
N ARG A 133 -15.83 25.78 -5.32
CA ARG A 133 -14.91 24.76 -4.82
C ARG A 133 -15.13 23.39 -5.47
N LEU A 134 -16.33 23.11 -6.00
CA LEU A 134 -16.60 21.88 -6.75
C LEU A 134 -15.78 21.82 -8.04
N TRP A 135 -15.49 22.96 -8.67
CA TRP A 135 -14.63 23.01 -9.86
C TRP A 135 -13.19 22.57 -9.58
N ALA A 136 -12.70 22.75 -8.35
CA ALA A 136 -11.38 22.26 -7.98
C ALA A 136 -11.27 20.74 -8.11
N HIS A 137 -12.35 20.00 -7.81
CA HIS A 137 -12.41 18.55 -8.02
C HIS A 137 -12.39 18.20 -9.50
N SER A 138 -13.10 18.94 -10.35
CA SER A 138 -13.09 18.72 -11.81
C SER A 138 -11.71 19.00 -12.43
N VAL A 139 -11.05 20.09 -12.04
CA VAL A 139 -9.71 20.43 -12.50
C VAL A 139 -8.69 19.41 -12.02
N PHE A 140 -8.80 18.95 -10.77
CA PHE A 140 -7.96 17.90 -10.23
C PHE A 140 -8.10 16.60 -11.04
N THR A 141 -9.32 16.14 -11.29
CA THR A 141 -9.56 14.95 -12.10
C THR A 141 -9.03 15.11 -13.53
N PHE A 142 -9.19 16.29 -14.14
CA PHE A 142 -8.64 16.55 -15.47
C PHE A 142 -7.11 16.48 -15.50
N PHE A 143 -6.44 16.96 -14.45
CA PHE A 143 -4.98 16.91 -14.37
C PHE A 143 -4.41 15.50 -14.16
N PHE A 144 -5.17 14.62 -13.48
CA PHE A 144 -4.76 13.25 -13.17
C PHE A 144 -5.32 12.19 -14.12
N SER A 145 -6.17 12.59 -15.07
CA SER A 145 -6.69 11.73 -16.15
C SER A 145 -5.70 11.60 -17.29
#